data_AF-A0A917RW63-F1
#
_entry.id   AF-A0A917RW63-F1
#
_cell.length_a   1.000
_cell.length_b   1.000
_cell.length_c   1.000
_cell.angle_alpha   90.00
_cell.angle_beta   90.00
_cell.angle_gamma   90.00
#
_symmetry.space_group_name_H-M   'P 1'
#
loop_
_entity.id
_entity.type
_entity.pdbx_description
1 polymer ?
#
loop_
_entity_poly.entity_id
_entity_poly.type
_entity_poly.pdbx_seq_one_letter_code
_entity_poly.pdbx_strand_id
1 'polypeptide(L)'
;MSRCTRDIDSFVAGRLEWAPSLSNVPDTGAAHLRSASGVSVKIQLLSARGRPVWPTELRELEQRYSDVPSAELLVPTLPAFVAGKTATWHNRRASRDMWDLWALNGIGAIDGAAGALYRRYGPTNRLPNPQLFDRAPDEGDWNAQLAG
;
A
#
# COMPACT_ATOMS: atom_id res chain seq x y z
N MET A 1 2.04 -14.75 -22.56
CA MET A 1 2.14 -13.46 -21.82
C MET A 1 2.32 -12.30 -22.79
N SER A 2 1.28 -11.88 -23.54
CA SER A 2 1.48 -10.77 -24.51
C SER A 2 0.23 -9.94 -24.82
N ARG A 3 -0.91 -10.21 -24.16
CA ARG A 3 -2.18 -9.48 -24.39
C ARG A 3 -2.53 -8.46 -23.30
N CYS A 4 -1.98 -8.58 -22.09
CA CYS A 4 -2.41 -7.76 -20.95
C CYS A 4 -1.74 -6.37 -20.86
N THR A 5 -0.59 -6.17 -21.52
CA THR A 5 0.21 -4.94 -21.35
C THR A 5 -0.22 -3.79 -22.26
N ARG A 6 -0.95 -4.07 -23.36
CA ARG A 6 -1.32 -3.05 -24.36
C ARG A 6 -2.55 -2.22 -23.97
N ASP A 7 -3.38 -2.69 -23.06
CA ASP A 7 -4.65 -2.04 -22.68
C ASP A 7 -4.55 -1.08 -21.49
N ILE A 8 -3.44 -1.08 -20.74
CA ILE A 8 -3.29 -0.23 -19.54
C ILE A 8 -2.85 1.20 -19.87
N ASP A 9 -2.30 1.41 -21.08
CA ASP A 9 -1.85 2.71 -21.57
C ASP A 9 -2.99 3.50 -22.26
N SER A 10 -4.18 2.92 -22.44
CA SER A 10 -5.27 3.48 -23.27
C SER A 10 -6.51 3.98 -22.50
N PHE A 11 -6.41 4.22 -21.19
CA PHE A 11 -7.55 4.76 -20.43
C PHE A 11 -7.84 6.23 -20.83
N VAL A 12 -8.99 6.47 -21.47
CA VAL A 12 -9.46 7.81 -21.88
C VAL A 12 -10.65 8.23 -21.02
N ALA A 13 -10.35 8.86 -19.88
CA ALA A 13 -11.28 9.75 -19.19
C ALA A 13 -10.53 11.08 -18.93
N GLY A 14 -10.67 12.03 -19.86
CA GLY A 14 -9.76 13.18 -19.95
C GLY A 14 -8.36 12.79 -20.45
N ARG A 15 -7.56 13.78 -20.85
CA ARG A 15 -6.18 13.57 -21.29
C ARG A 15 -5.32 13.22 -20.07
N LEU A 16 -5.31 11.93 -19.72
CA LEU A 16 -4.44 11.35 -18.71
C LEU A 16 -3.16 10.86 -19.40
N GLU A 17 -2.02 11.20 -18.83
CA GLU A 17 -0.71 10.87 -19.40
C GLU A 17 0.13 10.13 -18.35
N TRP A 18 0.74 9.01 -18.76
CA TRP A 18 1.68 8.26 -17.95
C TRP A 18 3.09 8.85 -18.07
N ALA A 19 3.75 9.08 -16.94
CA ALA A 19 5.11 9.58 -16.88
C ALA A 19 5.94 8.86 -15.79
N PRO A 20 6.87 7.94 -16.16
CA PRO A 20 7.01 7.30 -17.49
C PRO A 20 5.83 6.34 -17.79
N SER A 21 5.78 5.80 -19.01
CA SER A 21 4.81 4.73 -19.35
C SER A 21 4.91 3.58 -18.34
N LEU A 22 3.77 3.07 -17.90
CA LEU A 22 3.71 2.03 -16.86
C LEU A 22 4.41 0.74 -17.31
N SER A 23 4.40 0.43 -18.61
CA SER A 23 5.09 -0.72 -19.19
C SER A 23 6.63 -0.62 -19.13
N ASN A 24 7.17 0.59 -18.93
CA ASN A 24 8.61 0.85 -18.85
C ASN A 24 9.11 1.02 -17.41
N VAL A 25 8.26 0.81 -16.41
CA VAL A 25 8.65 0.94 -14.99
C VAL A 25 9.11 -0.42 -14.45
N PRO A 26 10.33 -0.52 -13.88
CA PRO A 26 10.77 -1.74 -13.21
C PRO A 26 9.90 -2.00 -11.97
N ASP A 27 9.87 -3.25 -11.48
CA ASP A 27 9.03 -3.69 -10.34
C ASP A 27 9.35 -3.03 -8.97
N THR A 28 10.35 -2.15 -8.95
CA THR A 28 10.77 -1.31 -7.82
C THR A 28 10.51 0.18 -8.05
N GLY A 29 10.22 0.59 -9.29
CA GLY A 29 9.93 1.96 -9.68
C GLY A 29 8.45 2.33 -9.56
N ALA A 30 8.13 3.58 -9.87
CA ALA A 30 6.75 4.06 -9.95
C ALA A 30 6.51 4.85 -11.23
N ALA A 31 5.30 4.79 -11.75
CA ALA A 31 4.79 5.67 -12.80
C ALA A 31 3.91 6.76 -12.16
N HIS A 32 3.79 7.91 -12.82
CA HIS A 32 2.81 8.93 -12.46
C HIS A 32 1.74 9.01 -13.52
N LEU A 33 0.48 8.84 -13.14
CA LEU A 33 -0.68 9.16 -13.97
C LEU A 33 -1.04 10.62 -13.73
N ARG A 34 -0.94 11.45 -14.75
CA ARG A 34 -1.13 12.91 -14.66
C ARG A 34 -2.34 13.34 -15.45
N SER A 35 -3.15 14.21 -14.88
CA SER A 35 -4.24 14.89 -15.58
C SER A 35 -3.79 16.25 -16.12
N ALA A 36 -4.47 16.73 -17.16
CA ALA A 36 -4.27 18.09 -17.67
C ALA A 36 -4.51 19.19 -16.62
N SER A 37 -5.34 18.94 -15.61
CA SER A 37 -5.61 19.86 -14.49
C SER A 37 -4.54 19.82 -13.38
N GLY A 38 -3.44 19.08 -13.58
CA GLY A 38 -2.31 19.05 -12.65
C GLY A 38 -2.39 18.00 -11.53
N VAL A 39 -3.50 17.25 -11.42
CA VAL A 39 -3.59 16.12 -10.49
C VAL A 39 -2.64 15.01 -10.95
N SER A 40 -1.83 14.48 -10.03
CA SER A 40 -0.84 13.44 -10.29
C SER A 40 -1.00 12.30 -9.28
N VAL A 41 -1.18 11.08 -9.78
CA VAL A 41 -1.29 9.87 -8.96
C VAL A 41 -0.04 9.02 -9.20
N LYS A 42 0.73 8.76 -8.14
CA LYS A 42 1.86 7.85 -8.19
C LYS A 42 1.37 6.41 -8.08
N ILE A 43 1.70 5.58 -9.07
CA ILE A 43 1.31 4.17 -9.16
C ILE A 43 2.57 3.32 -9.18
N GLN A 44 2.63 2.32 -8.31
CA GLN A 44 3.75 1.38 -8.21
C GLN A 44 3.22 -0.03 -8.30
N LEU A 45 3.76 -0.80 -9.25
CA LEU A 45 3.49 -2.23 -9.38
C LEU A 45 4.60 -3.00 -8.68
N LEU A 46 4.23 -3.76 -7.65
CA LEU A 46 5.17 -4.54 -6.87
C LEU A 46 5.19 -5.98 -7.41
N SER A 47 6.39 -6.48 -7.75
CA SER A 47 6.57 -7.90 -8.06
C SER A 47 6.27 -8.76 -6.83
N ALA A 48 5.54 -9.86 -7.05
CA ALA A 48 5.30 -10.87 -6.03
C ALA A 48 6.56 -11.71 -5.71
N ARG A 49 7.61 -11.63 -6.55
CA ARG A 49 8.82 -12.44 -6.38
C ARG A 49 9.54 -12.05 -5.09
N GLY A 50 9.78 -13.03 -4.22
CA GLY A 50 10.47 -12.82 -2.95
C GLY A 50 9.67 -12.02 -1.91
N ARG A 51 8.38 -11.74 -2.16
CA ARG A 51 7.49 -11.11 -1.18
C ARG A 51 6.52 -12.13 -0.60
N PRO A 52 6.22 -12.07 0.71
CA PRO A 52 5.16 -12.88 1.28
C PRO A 52 3.81 -12.53 0.63
N VAL A 53 3.06 -13.56 0.25
CA VAL A 53 1.69 -13.40 -0.22
C VAL A 53 0.79 -13.35 1.02
N TRP A 54 0.45 -12.13 1.42
CA TRP A 54 -0.44 -11.87 2.54
C TRP A 54 -1.88 -12.34 2.23
N PRO A 55 -2.62 -12.87 3.21
CA PRO A 55 -4.03 -13.23 3.00
C PRO A 55 -4.88 -12.04 2.54
N THR A 56 -5.71 -12.26 1.51
CA THR A 56 -6.59 -11.24 0.91
C THR A 56 -8.06 -11.63 0.98
N GLU A 57 -8.92 -10.63 0.95
CA GLU A 57 -10.38 -10.74 0.82
C GLU A 57 -10.89 -9.84 -0.30
N LEU A 58 -12.00 -10.22 -0.93
CA LEU A 58 -12.70 -9.38 -1.90
C LEU A 58 -13.57 -8.37 -1.14
N ARG A 59 -13.43 -7.08 -1.47
CA ARG A 59 -14.19 -5.99 -0.83
C ARG A 59 -14.76 -5.06 -1.89
N GLU A 60 -16.03 -4.71 -1.72
CA GLU A 60 -16.65 -3.62 -2.48
C GLU A 60 -15.96 -2.30 -2.14
N LEU A 61 -15.75 -1.47 -3.15
CA LEU A 61 -15.18 -0.14 -2.99
C LEU A 61 -16.23 0.82 -2.41
N GLU A 62 -15.84 1.57 -1.38
CA GLU A 62 -16.58 2.76 -0.98
C GLU A 62 -16.41 3.82 -2.08
N GLN A 63 -17.47 4.01 -2.88
CA GLN A 63 -17.45 4.93 -4.02
C GLN A 63 -18.15 6.23 -3.69
N ARG A 64 -17.42 7.34 -3.75
CA ARG A 64 -17.97 8.69 -3.61
C ARG A 64 -18.85 9.11 -4.79
N TYR A 65 -18.54 8.62 -5.98
CA TYR A 65 -19.18 9.01 -7.24
C TYR A 65 -20.22 7.96 -7.63
N SER A 66 -21.50 8.33 -7.51
CA SER A 66 -22.64 7.41 -7.75
C SER A 66 -22.91 7.13 -9.22
N ASP A 67 -22.28 7.88 -10.13
CA ASP A 67 -22.36 7.71 -11.58
C ASP A 67 -21.32 6.70 -12.12
N VAL A 68 -20.51 6.11 -11.25
CA VAL A 68 -19.54 5.08 -11.58
C VAL A 68 -20.11 3.70 -11.20
N PRO A 69 -19.97 2.66 -12.04
CA PRO A 69 -20.37 1.30 -11.67
C PRO A 69 -19.66 0.81 -10.41
N SER A 70 -20.36 0.02 -9.60
CA SER A 70 -19.78 -0.66 -8.42
C SER A 70 -18.55 -1.47 -8.81
N ALA A 71 -17.51 -1.38 -8.01
CA ALA A 71 -16.27 -2.11 -8.23
C ALA A 71 -15.83 -2.83 -6.95
N GLU A 72 -15.17 -3.97 -7.13
CA GLU A 72 -14.61 -4.78 -6.06
C GLU A 72 -13.10 -4.88 -6.22
N LEU A 73 -12.37 -4.94 -5.11
CA LEU A 73 -10.93 -5.18 -5.10
C LEU A 73 -10.56 -6.31 -4.14
N LEU A 74 -9.58 -7.10 -4.54
CA LEU A 74 -8.85 -7.98 -3.62
C LEU A 74 -7.92 -7.11 -2.77
N VAL A 75 -8.17 -7.04 -1.48
CA VAL A 75 -7.38 -6.28 -0.50
C VAL A 75 -6.83 -7.22 0.56
N PRO A 76 -5.71 -6.89 1.23
CA PRO A 76 -5.28 -7.64 2.40
C PRO A 76 -6.40 -7.69 3.45
N THR A 77 -6.63 -8.86 4.04
CA THR A 77 -7.51 -8.96 5.22
C THR A 77 -7.03 -8.01 6.31
N LEU A 78 -7.91 -7.51 7.18
CA LEU A 78 -7.51 -6.56 8.23
C LEU A 78 -6.30 -7.03 9.06
N PRO A 79 -6.23 -8.28 9.56
CA PRO A 79 -5.04 -8.77 10.26
C PRO A 79 -3.79 -8.82 9.38
N ALA A 80 -3.94 -9.15 8.09
CA ALA A 80 -2.83 -9.18 7.15
C ALA A 80 -2.32 -7.77 6.82
N PHE A 81 -3.21 -6.78 6.76
CA PHE A 81 -2.86 -5.37 6.58
C PHE A 81 -2.05 -4.86 7.75
N VAL A 82 -2.47 -5.13 8.99
CA VAL A 82 -1.73 -4.79 10.21
C VAL A 82 -0.35 -5.44 10.19
N ALA A 83 -0.28 -6.76 9.98
CA ALA A 83 0.99 -7.48 9.93
C ALA A 83 1.93 -6.96 8.83
N GLY A 84 1.40 -6.66 7.64
CA GLY A 84 2.15 -6.07 6.53
C GLY A 84 2.68 -4.67 6.83
N LYS A 85 1.89 -3.83 7.49
CA LYS A 85 2.32 -2.50 7.97
C LYS A 85 3.41 -2.62 9.03
N THR A 86 3.29 -3.53 9.98
CA THR A 86 4.33 -3.78 10.99
C THR A 86 5.62 -4.31 10.36
N ALA A 87 5.54 -5.20 9.36
CA ALA A 87 6.70 -5.69 8.62
C ALA A 87 7.38 -4.57 7.82
N THR A 88 6.59 -3.67 7.24
CA THR A 88 7.10 -2.51 6.50
C THR A 88 7.77 -1.52 7.45
N TRP A 89 7.13 -1.19 8.59
CA TRP A 89 7.72 -0.37 9.64
C TRP A 89 9.07 -0.93 10.11
N HIS A 90 9.13 -2.25 10.38
CA HIS A 90 10.38 -2.92 10.75
C HIS A 90 11.52 -2.65 9.76
N ASN A 91 11.20 -2.60 8.46
CA ASN A 91 12.21 -2.48 7.41
C ASN A 91 12.64 -1.03 7.12
N ARG A 92 11.70 -0.08 7.09
CA ARG A 92 12.00 1.30 6.61
C ARG A 92 11.70 2.42 7.59
N ARG A 93 10.99 2.15 8.68
CA ARG A 93 10.68 3.14 9.73
C ARG A 93 10.03 4.44 9.21
N ALA A 94 9.15 4.36 8.21
CA ALA A 94 8.53 5.55 7.64
C ALA A 94 7.38 6.09 8.51
N SER A 95 7.23 7.42 8.58
CA SER A 95 6.22 8.10 9.39
C SER A 95 4.79 7.65 9.06
N ARG A 96 4.50 7.41 7.78
CA ARG A 96 3.19 6.90 7.33
C ARG A 96 2.84 5.52 7.92
N ASP A 97 3.81 4.62 8.02
CA ASP A 97 3.54 3.29 8.60
C ASP A 97 3.22 3.41 10.10
N MET A 98 3.87 4.35 10.81
CA MET A 98 3.55 4.63 12.21
C MET A 98 2.15 5.23 12.37
N TRP A 99 1.77 6.18 11.50
CA TRP A 99 0.42 6.75 11.50
C TRP A 99 -0.66 5.69 11.26
N ASP A 100 -0.46 4.83 10.27
CA ASP A 100 -1.39 3.74 9.96
C ASP A 100 -1.51 2.76 11.14
N LEU A 101 -0.39 2.37 11.76
CA LEU A 101 -0.39 1.47 12.92
C LEU A 101 -1.09 2.10 14.13
N TRP A 102 -0.93 3.40 14.37
CA TRP A 102 -1.67 4.11 15.41
C TRP A 102 -3.18 4.10 15.14
N ALA A 103 -3.61 4.37 13.90
CA ALA A 103 -5.02 4.33 13.52
C ALA A 103 -5.62 2.92 13.66
N LEU A 104 -4.86 1.89 13.25
CA LEU A 104 -5.24 0.48 13.39
C LEU A 104 -5.34 0.05 14.86
N ASN A 105 -4.47 0.57 15.73
CA ASN A 105 -4.60 0.37 17.17
C ASN A 105 -5.87 1.01 17.72
N GLY A 106 -6.24 2.20 17.23
CA GLY A 106 -7.46 2.91 17.62
C GLY A 106 -8.75 2.12 17.40
N ILE A 107 -8.77 1.23 16.40
CA ILE A 107 -9.91 0.32 16.12
C ILE A 107 -9.71 -1.09 16.69
N GLY A 108 -8.66 -1.32 17.49
CA GLY A 108 -8.38 -2.62 18.10
C GLY A 108 -7.87 -3.69 17.12
N ALA A 109 -7.39 -3.31 15.94
CA ALA A 109 -6.95 -4.27 14.91
C ALA A 109 -5.56 -4.89 15.19
N ILE A 110 -4.80 -4.35 16.14
CA ILE A 110 -3.53 -4.94 16.57
C ILE A 110 -3.83 -6.04 17.61
N ASP A 111 -4.05 -7.25 17.12
CA ASP A 111 -4.49 -8.39 17.92
C ASP A 111 -3.62 -9.65 17.72
N GLY A 112 -4.05 -10.76 18.32
CA GLY A 112 -3.38 -12.05 18.20
C GLY A 112 -3.37 -12.61 16.77
N ALA A 113 -4.39 -12.32 15.96
CA ALA A 113 -4.46 -12.77 14.57
C ALA A 113 -3.43 -12.03 13.70
N ALA A 114 -3.32 -10.71 13.87
CA ALA A 114 -2.29 -9.91 13.23
C ALA A 114 -0.89 -10.36 13.66
N GLY A 115 -0.68 -10.61 14.96
CA GLY A 115 0.57 -11.13 15.50
C GLY A 115 0.96 -12.50 14.92
N ALA A 116 -0.01 -13.40 14.75
CA ALA A 116 0.23 -14.71 14.14
C ALA A 116 0.66 -14.59 12.67
N LEU A 117 0.04 -13.68 11.90
CA LEU A 117 0.43 -13.40 10.51
C LEU A 117 1.80 -12.74 10.41
N TYR A 118 2.11 -11.78 11.28
CA TYR A 118 3.44 -11.17 11.35
C TYR A 118 4.51 -12.22 11.65
N ARG A 119 4.26 -13.12 12.62
CA ARG A 119 5.19 -14.22 12.93
C ARG A 119 5.36 -15.18 11.76
N ARG A 120 4.34 -15.39 10.94
CA ARG A 120 4.39 -16.34 9.82
C ARG A 120 5.06 -15.78 8.57
N TYR A 121 4.80 -14.51 8.27
CA TYR A 121 5.16 -13.88 6.99
C TYR A 121 6.11 -12.69 7.13
N GLY A 122 6.31 -12.20 8.36
CA GLY A 122 7.19 -11.09 8.68
C GLY A 122 8.67 -11.47 8.72
N PRO A 123 9.54 -10.48 8.96
CA PRO A 123 10.98 -10.60 8.70
C PRO A 123 11.74 -11.53 9.65
N THR A 124 11.21 -11.82 10.84
CA THR A 124 11.97 -12.46 11.93
C THR A 124 11.42 -13.81 12.38
N ASN A 125 10.31 -14.27 11.81
CA ASN A 125 9.56 -15.43 12.28
C ASN A 125 9.18 -15.37 13.78
N ARG A 126 9.09 -14.17 14.35
CA ARG A 126 8.76 -13.88 15.75
C ARG A 126 7.73 -12.77 15.83
N LEU A 127 7.18 -12.53 17.01
CA LEU A 127 6.40 -11.31 17.23
C LEU A 127 7.31 -10.07 17.15
N PRO A 128 6.75 -8.88 16.84
CA PRO A 128 7.51 -7.63 16.88
C PRO A 128 8.12 -7.43 18.27
N ASN A 129 9.42 -7.13 18.32
CA ASN A 129 10.10 -6.83 19.57
C ASN A 129 9.64 -5.45 20.09
N PRO A 130 9.38 -5.22 21.40
CA PRO A 130 8.96 -3.90 21.88
C PRO A 130 9.88 -2.75 21.46
N GLN A 131 11.20 -3.01 21.40
CA GLN A 131 12.20 -2.04 20.92
C GLN A 131 12.01 -1.59 19.47
N LEU A 132 11.15 -2.28 18.71
CA LEU A 132 10.71 -1.83 17.39
C LEU A 132 9.96 -0.49 17.46
N PHE A 133 9.39 -0.14 18.61
CA PHE A 133 8.58 1.08 18.79
C PHE A 133 9.21 2.11 19.73
N ASP A 134 10.41 1.86 20.25
CA ASP A 134 11.10 2.77 21.20
C ASP A 134 11.54 4.10 20.58
N ARG A 135 11.54 4.20 19.25
CA ARG A 135 11.93 5.41 18.53
C ARG A 135 10.83 5.84 17.57
N ALA A 136 10.29 7.02 17.82
CA ALA A 136 9.38 7.70 16.92
C ALA A 136 10.12 8.22 15.67
N PRO A 137 9.40 8.41 14.54
CA PRO A 137 9.94 9.15 13.40
C PRO A 137 10.38 10.57 13.79
N ASP A 138 11.33 11.13 13.03
CA ASP A 138 11.71 12.53 13.17
C ASP A 138 10.54 13.47 12.84
N GLU A 139 10.44 14.62 13.51
CA GLU A 139 9.35 15.58 13.30
C GLU A 139 9.35 16.18 11.88
N GLY A 140 10.52 16.43 11.31
CA GLY A 140 10.66 16.88 9.92
C GLY A 140 10.15 15.83 8.94
N ASP A 141 10.53 14.56 9.13
CA ASP A 141 10.04 13.44 8.33
C ASP A 141 8.54 13.21 8.52
N TRP A 142 8.04 13.41 9.74
CA TRP A 142 6.61 13.34 10.05
C TRP A 142 5.83 14.36 9.24
N ASN A 143 6.22 15.63 9.32
CA ASN A 143 5.57 16.72 8.60
C ASN A 143 5.69 16.54 7.08
N ALA A 144 6.88 16.20 6.57
CA ALA A 144 7.10 16.04 5.13
C ALA A 144 6.32 14.86 4.54
N GLN A 145 6.16 13.75 5.28
CA GLN A 145 5.49 12.57 4.76
C GLN A 145 3.96 12.61 4.93
N LEU A 146 3.45 13.36 5.92
CA LEU A 146 2.02 13.42 6.24
C LEU A 146 1.35 14.73 5.79
N ALA A 147 2.10 15.77 5.44
CA ALA A 147 1.56 16.91 4.71
C ALA A 147 1.06 16.42 3.33
N GLY A 148 -0.26 16.48 3.14
CA GLY A 148 -0.95 16.07 1.91
C GLY A 148 -0.74 17.02 0.76
#